data_AF-A0A8C3V5K9-F1
#
_entry.id   AF-A0A8C3V5K9-F1
#
_cell.length_a   1.000
_cell.length_b   1.000
_cell.length_c   1.000
_cell.angle_alpha   90.00
_cell.angle_beta   90.00
_cell.angle_gamma   90.00
#
_symmetry.space_group_name_H-M   'P 1'
#
loop_
_entity.id
_entity.type
_entity.pdbx_description
1 polymer ?
#
loop_
_entity_poly.entity_id
_entity_poly.type
_entity_poly.pdbx_seq_one_letter_code
_entity_poly.pdbx_strand_id
1 'polypeptide(L)'
;YLFFVDLTSGLTNVSLLIHTGPDGEKAWPKKYPFCAGVFQSPIDFHEDILQYDSNLLPLEFIGYNVPSTDQFTLINNGHSVKMYLSPAMCIRNLPFEYTASQLHLHWGNRNKSEGSEHTVSGKHFAAELHIVHYNSEKYPDITAAMDKADGLAVLAVLLEIGPFNPSYEKIFRHFWNVKYKDQKVLVPGFNIQELLPDRLDEYYRYEGSLTTPPCYPSVLWTVFRHPVKISQEQLLALETAMYCTESDDPEPLEMVDNFRNVQEFRERLVFISFHEGELHQCFCGKKQCTVICVNVKYWSGSPAALYHSKTQLPLFPAAHFVALFFSYCTGAWATVQA
;
A
#
# COMPACT_ATOMS: atom_id res chain seq x y z
N TYR A 1 -18.78 10.26 12.34
CA TYR A 1 -18.90 11.27 11.26
C TYR A 1 -17.58 12.01 11.21
N LEU A 2 -16.73 11.68 10.23
CA LEU A 2 -15.38 12.24 10.10
C LEU A 2 -15.39 13.21 8.93
N PHE A 3 -15.68 14.46 9.24
CA PHE A 3 -15.24 15.74 8.68
C PHE A 3 -16.06 16.79 9.45
N PHE A 4 -15.40 17.69 10.19
CA PHE A 4 -16.08 18.73 10.97
C PHE A 4 -16.87 19.65 10.04
N VAL A 5 -18.19 19.74 10.28
CA VAL A 5 -19.04 20.85 9.83
C VAL A 5 -18.72 22.03 10.74
N ASP A 6 -18.13 23.09 10.19
CA ASP A 6 -17.93 24.34 10.91
C ASP A 6 -19.25 25.13 10.91
N LEU A 7 -19.83 25.34 12.10
CA LEU A 7 -21.13 25.98 12.32
C LEU A 7 -21.05 27.52 12.43
N THR A 8 -20.02 28.16 11.86
CA THR A 8 -19.78 29.61 12.12
C THR A 8 -19.91 30.57 10.94
N SER A 9 -20.49 30.16 9.80
CA SER A 9 -21.01 31.13 8.83
C SER A 9 -22.22 30.59 8.05
N GLY A 10 -23.30 31.36 8.02
CA GLY A 10 -24.58 31.02 7.41
C GLY A 10 -24.57 31.05 5.88
N LEU A 11 -23.64 30.34 5.25
CA LEU A 11 -23.66 29.99 3.85
C LEU A 11 -23.34 28.49 3.75
N THR A 12 -24.27 27.73 3.20
CA THR A 12 -24.16 26.31 2.89
C THR A 12 -23.04 26.07 1.88
N ASN A 13 -21.80 25.98 2.36
CA ASN A 13 -20.66 25.48 1.59
C ASN A 13 -20.02 24.37 2.42
N VAL A 14 -20.63 23.20 2.37
CA VAL A 14 -19.95 21.96 2.74
C VAL A 14 -18.84 21.83 1.71
N SER A 15 -17.63 22.25 2.09
CA SER A 15 -16.43 22.18 1.25
C SER A 15 -16.25 20.73 0.82
N LEU A 16 -16.74 20.40 -0.37
CA LEU A 16 -16.36 19.18 -1.05
C LEU A 16 -14.85 19.30 -1.21
N LEU A 17 -14.11 18.46 -0.49
CA LEU A 17 -12.69 18.33 -0.74
C LEU A 17 -12.53 17.69 -2.12
N ILE A 18 -12.38 18.53 -3.13
CA ILE A 18 -12.10 18.10 -4.50
C ILE A 18 -10.59 17.95 -4.60
N HIS A 19 -10.09 16.89 -5.22
CA HIS A 19 -8.66 16.71 -5.45
C HIS A 19 -8.12 17.69 -6.50
N THR A 20 -8.99 18.15 -7.40
CA THR A 20 -8.72 19.07 -8.50
C THR A 20 -9.48 20.40 -8.35
N GLY A 21 -9.13 21.41 -9.16
CA GLY A 21 -9.82 22.70 -9.17
C GLY A 21 -9.37 23.70 -8.08
N PRO A 22 -10.14 24.78 -7.85
CA PRO A 22 -9.77 25.87 -6.94
C PRO A 22 -9.58 25.45 -5.49
N ASP A 23 -10.32 24.44 -5.05
CA ASP A 23 -10.25 23.83 -3.71
C ASP A 23 -9.44 22.52 -3.70
N GLY A 24 -8.69 22.26 -4.79
CA GLY A 24 -7.80 21.13 -5.00
C GLY A 24 -6.66 21.01 -4.00
N GLU A 25 -5.84 19.96 -4.14
CA GLU A 25 -4.72 19.67 -3.22
C GLU A 25 -3.82 20.87 -2.89
N LYS A 26 -3.48 21.68 -3.91
CA LYS A 26 -2.64 22.88 -3.75
C LYS A 26 -3.25 23.95 -2.83
N ALA A 27 -4.57 23.92 -2.63
CA ALA A 27 -5.28 24.84 -1.75
C ALA A 27 -5.48 24.30 -0.34
N TRP A 28 -5.31 22.99 -0.09
CA TRP A 28 -5.52 22.38 1.23
C TRP A 28 -4.74 23.07 2.35
N PRO A 29 -3.46 23.49 2.18
CA PRO A 29 -2.71 24.18 3.24
C PRO A 29 -3.35 25.46 3.76
N LYS A 30 -4.23 26.12 2.97
CA LYS A 30 -4.92 27.35 3.40
C LYS A 30 -5.83 27.11 4.61
N LYS A 31 -6.46 25.94 4.68
CA LYS A 31 -7.39 25.55 5.75
C LYS A 31 -6.81 24.49 6.67
N TYR A 32 -5.90 23.67 6.16
CA TYR A 32 -5.29 22.54 6.86
C TYR A 32 -3.77 22.68 6.82
N PRO A 33 -3.16 23.45 7.75
CA PRO A 33 -1.74 23.82 7.67
C PRO A 33 -0.79 22.63 7.62
N PHE A 34 -1.14 21.50 8.25
CA PHE A 34 -0.32 20.29 8.21
C PHE A 34 -0.16 19.73 6.79
N CYS A 35 -1.04 20.05 5.83
CA CYS A 35 -0.91 19.61 4.44
C CYS A 35 0.31 20.23 3.72
N ALA A 36 0.90 21.31 4.24
CA ALA A 36 2.19 21.85 3.81
C ALA A 36 3.32 21.59 4.82
N GLY A 37 3.07 20.70 5.80
CA GLY A 37 4.03 20.35 6.82
C GLY A 37 5.11 19.39 6.33
N VAL A 38 5.90 18.90 7.28
CA VAL A 38 6.86 17.81 7.07
C VAL A 38 6.17 16.44 7.19
N PHE A 39 6.86 15.38 6.78
CA PHE A 39 6.37 13.99 6.85
C PHE A 39 5.06 13.77 6.06
N GLN A 40 4.89 14.47 4.93
CA GLN A 40 3.72 14.29 4.09
C GLN A 40 3.78 13.00 3.26
N SER A 41 2.61 12.40 3.07
CA SER A 41 2.35 11.26 2.20
C SER A 41 1.38 11.67 1.08
N PRO A 42 1.36 10.95 -0.07
CA PRO A 42 2.18 9.77 -0.42
C PRO A 42 3.58 10.14 -0.92
N ILE A 43 4.42 9.14 -1.19
CA ILE A 43 5.81 9.33 -1.69
C ILE A 43 6.12 8.34 -2.83
N ASP A 44 7.22 8.60 -3.52
CA ASP A 44 7.83 7.66 -4.48
C ASP A 44 8.84 6.74 -3.78
N PHE A 45 8.76 5.43 -4.06
CA PHE A 45 9.74 4.45 -3.63
C PHE A 45 10.78 4.23 -4.74
N HIS A 46 11.97 4.77 -4.55
CA HIS A 46 13.09 4.62 -5.50
C HIS A 46 14.38 4.24 -4.78
N GLU A 47 15.29 3.55 -5.47
CA GLU A 47 16.48 2.90 -4.89
C GLU A 47 17.29 3.81 -3.94
N ASP A 48 17.43 5.10 -4.26
CA ASP A 48 18.25 6.04 -3.48
C ASP A 48 17.80 6.28 -2.02
N ILE A 49 16.56 5.93 -1.67
CA ILE A 49 16.01 6.12 -0.31
C ILE A 49 15.68 4.81 0.39
N LEU A 50 15.84 3.66 -0.27
CA LEU A 50 15.49 2.36 0.29
C LEU A 50 16.64 1.82 1.14
N GLN A 51 16.33 1.42 2.38
CA GLN A 51 17.29 0.78 3.27
C GLN A 51 16.71 -0.52 3.83
N TYR A 52 17.42 -1.63 3.65
CA TYR A 52 17.03 -2.89 4.28
C TYR A 52 17.12 -2.80 5.81
N ASP A 53 16.07 -3.26 6.49
CA ASP A 53 16.04 -3.38 7.95
C ASP A 53 15.57 -4.79 8.35
N SER A 54 16.48 -5.57 8.93
CA SER A 54 16.23 -6.93 9.40
C SER A 54 15.26 -7.00 10.60
N ASN A 55 14.94 -5.88 11.23
CA ASN A 55 13.98 -5.81 12.33
C ASN A 55 12.53 -5.73 11.83
N LEU A 56 12.30 -5.54 10.53
CA LEU A 56 10.96 -5.55 9.95
C LEU A 56 10.42 -6.98 9.86
N LEU A 57 9.66 -7.35 10.88
CA LEU A 57 9.03 -8.67 10.99
C LEU A 57 7.77 -8.76 10.12
N PRO A 58 7.38 -9.96 9.65
CA PRO A 58 6.07 -10.16 9.04
C PRO A 58 4.94 -9.70 9.96
N LEU A 59 3.98 -8.96 9.41
CA LEU A 59 2.81 -8.52 10.18
C LEU A 59 1.92 -9.71 10.55
N GLU A 60 1.38 -9.67 11.77
CA GLU A 60 0.36 -10.64 12.20
C GLU A 60 -1.02 -10.00 12.08
N PHE A 61 -1.91 -10.68 11.36
CA PHE A 61 -3.28 -10.22 11.09
C PHE A 61 -4.27 -11.01 11.95
N ILE A 62 -4.97 -10.33 12.85
CA ILE A 62 -5.92 -10.95 13.79
C ILE A 62 -7.32 -10.47 13.46
N GLY A 63 -8.29 -11.38 13.44
CA GLY A 63 -9.70 -11.03 13.21
C GLY A 63 -10.05 -10.59 11.78
N TYR A 64 -9.14 -10.77 10.82
CA TYR A 64 -9.36 -10.42 9.41
C TYR A 64 -10.39 -11.32 8.71
N ASN A 65 -10.57 -12.55 9.19
CA ASN A 65 -11.59 -13.47 8.67
C ASN A 65 -12.93 -13.25 9.38
N VAL A 66 -13.78 -12.39 8.80
CA VAL A 66 -15.08 -12.03 9.38
C VAL A 66 -16.18 -12.97 8.84
N PRO A 67 -17.01 -13.58 9.71
CA PRO A 67 -18.10 -14.46 9.29
C PRO A 67 -19.11 -13.74 8.39
N SER A 68 -19.65 -14.44 7.38
CA SER A 68 -20.65 -13.88 6.47
C SER A 68 -22.00 -13.55 7.11
N THR A 69 -22.22 -13.98 8.36
CA THR A 69 -23.38 -13.61 9.19
C THR A 69 -23.26 -12.19 9.74
N ASP A 70 -22.03 -11.69 9.86
CA ASP A 70 -21.76 -10.32 10.27
C ASP A 70 -21.81 -9.41 9.04
N GLN A 71 -21.84 -8.09 9.28
CA GLN A 71 -21.99 -7.11 8.21
C GLN A 71 -21.05 -5.93 8.41
N PHE A 72 -20.43 -5.51 7.32
CA PHE A 72 -19.75 -4.23 7.21
C PHE A 72 -20.69 -3.18 6.65
N THR A 73 -20.44 -1.91 6.98
CA THR A 73 -21.12 -0.78 6.33
C THR A 73 -20.19 -0.16 5.30
N LEU A 74 -20.60 -0.20 4.04
CA LEU A 74 -19.97 0.50 2.92
C LEU A 74 -20.67 1.83 2.70
N ILE A 75 -19.92 2.91 2.54
CA ILE A 75 -20.42 4.27 2.35
C ILE A 75 -19.64 4.97 1.24
N ASN A 76 -20.32 5.71 0.40
CA ASN A 76 -19.69 6.77 -0.40
C ASN A 76 -19.70 8.05 0.45
N ASN A 77 -18.51 8.54 0.85
CA ASN A 77 -18.42 9.74 1.70
C ASN A 77 -18.19 11.04 0.90
N GLY A 78 -18.32 11.01 -0.42
CA GLY A 78 -18.05 12.13 -1.31
C GLY A 78 -16.57 12.28 -1.72
N HIS A 79 -15.67 11.46 -1.18
CA HIS A 79 -14.23 11.49 -1.49
C HIS A 79 -13.68 10.12 -1.89
N SER A 80 -14.26 9.06 -1.33
CA SER A 80 -13.94 7.67 -1.64
C SER A 80 -15.15 6.80 -1.32
N VAL A 81 -15.12 5.55 -1.79
CA VAL A 81 -15.85 4.47 -1.15
C VAL A 81 -15.09 4.00 0.09
N LYS A 82 -15.78 3.89 1.22
CA LYS A 82 -15.19 3.50 2.52
C LYS A 82 -16.01 2.39 3.14
N MET A 83 -15.35 1.37 3.68
CA MET A 83 -15.99 0.30 4.44
C MET A 83 -15.53 0.34 5.89
N TYR A 84 -16.46 0.43 6.84
CA TYR A 84 -16.12 0.31 8.27
C TYR A 84 -15.80 -1.13 8.62
N LEU A 85 -14.75 -1.33 9.40
CA LEU A 85 -14.21 -2.65 9.73
C LEU A 85 -14.52 -3.03 11.18
N SER A 86 -14.41 -4.33 11.48
CA SER A 86 -14.69 -4.84 12.82
C SER A 86 -13.62 -4.37 13.82
N PRO A 87 -13.99 -3.90 15.03
CA PRO A 87 -13.03 -3.56 16.08
C PRO A 87 -12.33 -4.79 16.67
N ALA A 88 -12.77 -6.02 16.33
CA ALA A 88 -12.06 -7.25 16.66
C ALA A 88 -10.85 -7.51 15.75
N MET A 89 -10.70 -6.72 14.68
CA MET A 89 -9.59 -6.84 13.75
C MET A 89 -8.42 -5.97 14.18
N CYS A 90 -7.21 -6.53 14.27
CA CYS A 90 -6.01 -5.77 14.58
C CYS A 90 -4.77 -6.33 13.87
N ILE A 91 -3.73 -5.51 13.85
CA ILE A 91 -2.40 -5.89 13.39
C ILE A 91 -1.41 -5.81 14.55
N ARG A 92 -0.50 -6.80 14.59
CA ARG A 92 0.63 -6.87 15.53
C ARG A 92 1.95 -6.94 14.78
N ASN A 93 3.05 -7.12 15.52
CA ASN A 93 4.43 -6.98 15.05
C ASN A 93 4.75 -5.57 14.53
N LEU A 94 4.09 -4.59 15.15
CA LEU A 94 4.40 -3.16 15.10
C LEU A 94 4.78 -2.69 16.52
N PRO A 95 5.26 -1.44 16.69
CA PRO A 95 5.58 -0.92 18.03
C PRO A 95 4.42 -0.98 19.05
N PHE A 96 3.17 -1.02 18.56
CA PHE A 96 1.94 -1.18 19.34
C PHE A 96 0.97 -2.10 18.59
N GLU A 97 -0.05 -2.63 19.26
CA GLU A 97 -1.23 -3.18 18.60
C GLU A 97 -2.07 -2.05 17.98
N TYR A 98 -2.45 -2.23 16.71
CA TYR A 98 -3.29 -1.28 15.99
C TYR A 98 -4.61 -1.96 15.57
N THR A 99 -5.73 -1.47 16.09
CA THR A 99 -7.08 -1.96 15.77
C THR A 99 -7.60 -1.31 14.50
N ALA A 100 -8.21 -2.09 13.63
CA ALA A 100 -8.77 -1.62 12.38
C ALA A 100 -9.97 -0.68 12.60
N SER A 101 -10.10 0.31 11.72
CA SER A 101 -11.22 1.25 11.72
C SER A 101 -12.01 1.18 10.42
N GLN A 102 -11.31 1.27 9.29
CA GLN A 102 -11.92 1.34 7.97
C GLN A 102 -10.95 0.93 6.89
N LEU A 103 -11.47 0.59 5.71
CA LEU A 103 -10.72 0.61 4.47
C LEU A 103 -11.36 1.53 3.43
N HIS A 104 -10.57 2.03 2.49
CA HIS A 104 -11.02 2.87 1.38
C HIS A 104 -10.05 2.77 0.19
N LEU A 105 -10.44 3.29 -0.98
CA LEU A 105 -9.67 3.16 -2.21
C LEU A 105 -9.38 4.52 -2.84
N HIS A 106 -8.25 4.60 -3.53
CA HIS A 106 -7.86 5.70 -4.41
C HIS A 106 -7.73 5.18 -5.83
N TRP A 107 -8.18 5.96 -6.82
CA TRP A 107 -8.16 5.59 -8.23
C TRP A 107 -8.10 6.83 -9.14
N GLY A 108 -7.75 6.57 -10.39
CA GLY A 108 -7.64 7.59 -11.43
C GLY A 108 -8.96 7.79 -12.16
N ASN A 109 -8.89 7.73 -13.48
CA ASN A 109 -10.06 7.87 -14.34
C ASN A 109 -9.96 6.96 -15.57
N ARG A 110 -11.08 6.71 -16.23
CA ARG A 110 -11.20 5.83 -17.42
C ARG A 110 -10.25 6.16 -18.58
N ASN A 111 -9.70 7.37 -18.66
CA ASN A 111 -8.78 7.76 -19.73
C ASN A 111 -7.32 7.44 -19.40
N LYS A 112 -7.00 7.25 -18.11
CA LYS A 112 -5.65 6.99 -17.62
C LYS A 112 -5.71 6.09 -16.39
N SER A 113 -5.35 4.82 -16.59
CA SER A 113 -5.28 3.80 -15.54
C SER A 113 -4.05 3.97 -14.63
N GLU A 114 -3.88 5.17 -14.09
CA GLU A 114 -2.87 5.56 -13.11
C GLU A 114 -3.61 6.33 -12.00
N GLY A 115 -3.68 5.73 -10.81
CA GLY A 115 -4.55 6.20 -9.73
C GLY A 115 -4.12 5.79 -8.32
N SER A 116 -2.97 5.14 -8.17
CA SER A 116 -2.38 4.92 -6.85
C SER A 116 -1.87 6.23 -6.25
N GLU A 117 -1.80 6.30 -4.93
CA GLU A 117 -1.21 7.45 -4.25
C GLU A 117 0.31 7.31 -4.22
N HIS A 118 0.79 6.16 -3.73
CA HIS A 118 2.21 5.83 -3.76
C HIS A 118 2.66 5.45 -5.16
N THR A 119 3.93 5.69 -5.43
CA THR A 119 4.58 5.29 -6.69
C THR A 119 5.81 4.44 -6.40
N VAL A 120 6.21 3.64 -7.38
CA VAL A 120 7.47 2.88 -7.34
C VAL A 120 8.29 3.25 -8.55
N SER A 121 9.47 3.84 -8.33
CA SER A 121 10.35 4.37 -9.37
C SER A 121 9.62 5.33 -10.32
N GLY A 122 8.84 6.24 -9.74
CA GLY A 122 8.07 7.27 -10.43
C GLY A 122 6.84 6.76 -11.18
N LYS A 123 6.45 5.50 -11.00
CA LYS A 123 5.29 4.90 -11.69
C LYS A 123 4.12 4.70 -10.74
N HIS A 124 2.97 5.19 -11.17
CA HIS A 124 1.69 4.88 -10.55
C HIS A 124 1.22 3.47 -10.92
N PHE A 125 0.46 2.88 -10.01
CA PHE A 125 -0.40 1.73 -10.21
C PHE A 125 -1.82 2.19 -10.53
N ALA A 126 -2.70 1.28 -10.94
CA ALA A 126 -4.04 1.63 -11.41
C ALA A 126 -4.93 2.21 -10.30
N ALA A 127 -4.80 1.69 -9.10
CA ALA A 127 -5.51 2.13 -7.90
C ALA A 127 -4.72 1.73 -6.64
N GLU A 128 -5.17 2.16 -5.47
CA GLU A 128 -4.57 1.80 -4.19
C GLU A 128 -5.64 1.61 -3.11
N LEU A 129 -5.56 0.50 -2.37
CA LEU A 129 -6.40 0.23 -1.20
C LEU A 129 -5.64 0.63 0.07
N HIS A 130 -6.30 1.38 0.95
CA HIS A 130 -5.82 1.66 2.31
C HIS A 130 -6.67 0.95 3.35
N ILE A 131 -6.03 0.22 4.27
CA ILE A 131 -6.65 -0.33 5.47
C ILE A 131 -6.11 0.43 6.69
N VAL A 132 -6.96 1.25 7.29
CA VAL A 132 -6.60 2.19 8.35
C VAL A 132 -6.85 1.57 9.71
N HIS A 133 -5.81 1.59 10.53
CA HIS A 133 -5.82 1.15 11.93
C HIS A 133 -5.40 2.31 12.84
N TYR A 134 -5.81 2.23 14.11
CA TYR A 134 -5.41 3.19 15.14
C TYR A 134 -4.80 2.47 16.33
N ASN A 135 -3.88 3.13 17.03
CA ASN A 135 -3.21 2.61 18.22
C ASN A 135 -4.21 2.50 19.37
N SER A 136 -4.76 1.31 19.54
CA SER A 136 -5.80 1.01 20.53
C SER A 136 -5.22 0.71 21.92
N GLU A 137 -3.90 0.53 22.04
CA GLU A 137 -3.23 0.46 23.33
C GLU A 137 -3.21 1.82 24.04
N LYS A 138 -3.11 2.92 23.28
CA LYS A 138 -3.00 4.28 23.83
C LYS A 138 -4.25 5.12 23.69
N TYR A 139 -5.07 4.90 22.67
CA TYR A 139 -6.19 5.78 22.34
C TYR A 139 -7.51 5.00 22.32
N PRO A 140 -8.62 5.60 22.80
CA PRO A 140 -9.90 4.92 22.87
C PRO A 140 -10.52 4.69 21.48
N ASP A 141 -10.23 5.56 20.52
CA ASP A 141 -10.76 5.51 19.16
C ASP A 141 -9.86 6.25 18.16
N ILE A 142 -10.15 6.08 16.88
CA ILE A 142 -9.41 6.72 15.78
C ILE A 142 -9.42 8.25 15.87
N THR A 143 -10.47 8.88 16.41
CA THR A 143 -10.57 10.35 16.50
C THR A 143 -9.58 10.88 17.52
N ALA A 144 -9.41 10.19 18.65
CA ALA A 144 -8.43 10.54 19.67
C ALA A 144 -6.98 10.26 19.22
N ALA A 145 -6.79 9.32 18.30
CA ALA A 145 -5.48 8.91 17.79
C ALA A 145 -4.99 9.73 16.58
N MET A 146 -5.89 10.26 15.75
CA MET A 146 -5.55 10.72 14.39
C MET A 146 -4.53 11.85 14.28
N ASP A 147 -4.33 12.63 15.33
CA ASP A 147 -3.38 13.75 15.38
C ASP A 147 -2.12 13.43 16.21
N LYS A 148 -1.93 12.16 16.62
CA LYS A 148 -0.83 11.70 17.47
C LYS A 148 0.23 10.98 16.64
N ALA A 149 1.51 11.19 16.95
CA ALA A 149 2.62 10.69 16.14
C ALA A 149 2.63 9.17 15.93
N ASP A 150 2.19 8.40 16.93
CA ASP A 150 2.03 6.94 16.92
C ASP A 150 0.57 6.50 16.77
N GLY A 151 -0.29 7.42 16.34
CA GLY A 151 -1.74 7.27 16.40
C GLY A 151 -2.31 6.30 15.38
N LEU A 152 -1.76 6.25 14.17
CA LEU A 152 -2.31 5.46 13.06
C LEU A 152 -1.26 4.53 12.46
N ALA A 153 -1.73 3.39 11.97
CA ALA A 153 -0.98 2.52 11.07
C ALA A 153 -1.85 2.22 9.84
N VAL A 154 -1.29 2.41 8.65
CA VAL A 154 -2.03 2.17 7.39
C VAL A 154 -1.31 1.11 6.59
N LEU A 155 -2.06 0.11 6.16
CA LEU A 155 -1.63 -0.85 5.15
C LEU A 155 -2.07 -0.34 3.78
N ALA A 156 -1.14 -0.23 2.85
CA ALA A 156 -1.43 0.13 1.47
C ALA A 156 -1.17 -1.06 0.52
N VAL A 157 -2.14 -1.33 -0.34
CA VAL A 157 -2.06 -2.35 -1.39
C VAL A 157 -2.19 -1.66 -2.74
N LEU A 158 -1.12 -1.73 -3.54
CA LEU A 158 -1.10 -1.24 -4.91
C LEU A 158 -1.91 -2.19 -5.80
N LEU A 159 -2.75 -1.65 -6.70
CA LEU A 159 -3.60 -2.43 -7.59
C LEU A 159 -3.18 -2.25 -9.04
N GLU A 160 -3.06 -3.36 -9.76
CA GLU A 160 -2.78 -3.34 -11.20
C GLU A 160 -3.83 -4.12 -11.99
N ILE A 161 -3.91 -3.82 -13.29
CA ILE A 161 -4.81 -4.54 -14.19
C ILE A 161 -4.28 -5.96 -14.42
N GLY A 162 -5.13 -6.95 -14.27
CA GLY A 162 -4.83 -8.35 -14.50
C GLY A 162 -6.08 -9.22 -14.53
N PRO A 163 -6.03 -10.47 -14.03
CA PRO A 163 -7.20 -11.32 -13.93
C PRO A 163 -8.26 -10.75 -12.98
N PHE A 164 -9.51 -11.15 -13.19
CA PHE A 164 -10.62 -10.87 -12.28
C PHE A 164 -10.30 -11.37 -10.86
N ASN A 165 -10.61 -10.52 -9.88
CA ASN A 165 -10.35 -10.78 -8.47
C ASN A 165 -11.67 -11.00 -7.71
N PRO A 166 -11.98 -12.25 -7.32
CA PRO A 166 -13.20 -12.57 -6.59
C PRO A 166 -13.31 -11.88 -5.23
N SER A 167 -12.18 -11.56 -4.60
CA SER A 167 -12.15 -10.97 -3.26
C SER A 167 -12.47 -9.47 -3.30
N TYR A 168 -11.93 -8.73 -4.28
CA TYR A 168 -12.34 -7.34 -4.52
C TYR A 168 -13.80 -7.23 -5.00
N GLU A 169 -14.29 -8.23 -5.74
CA GLU A 169 -15.70 -8.25 -6.18
C GLU A 169 -16.69 -8.27 -5.01
N LYS A 170 -16.30 -8.81 -3.85
CA LYS A 170 -17.14 -8.78 -2.64
C LYS A 170 -17.50 -7.36 -2.21
N ILE A 171 -16.68 -6.37 -2.57
CA ILE A 171 -16.93 -4.94 -2.39
C ILE A 171 -17.53 -4.33 -3.67
N PHE A 172 -16.89 -4.54 -4.83
CA PHE A 172 -17.15 -3.75 -6.05
C PHE A 172 -18.57 -3.91 -6.59
N ARG A 173 -19.18 -5.09 -6.43
CA ARG A 173 -20.58 -5.34 -6.82
C ARG A 173 -21.59 -4.42 -6.12
N HIS A 174 -21.20 -3.79 -5.00
CA HIS A 174 -22.05 -2.90 -4.22
C HIS A 174 -21.92 -1.42 -4.60
N PHE A 175 -21.03 -1.04 -5.52
CA PHE A 175 -20.84 0.37 -5.90
C PHE A 175 -22.10 1.04 -6.42
N TRP A 176 -22.95 0.30 -7.16
CA TRP A 176 -24.24 0.81 -7.62
C TRP A 176 -25.22 1.16 -6.49
N ASN A 177 -25.04 0.59 -5.28
CA ASN A 177 -25.85 0.92 -4.11
C ASN A 177 -25.34 2.14 -3.34
N VAL A 178 -24.14 2.63 -3.66
CA VAL A 178 -23.50 3.80 -3.03
C VAL A 178 -23.02 4.80 -4.09
N LYS A 179 -23.83 4.97 -5.14
CA LYS A 179 -23.50 5.81 -6.30
C LYS A 179 -23.25 7.26 -5.92
N TYR A 180 -24.05 7.81 -5.01
CA TYR A 180 -23.97 9.22 -4.60
C TYR A 180 -23.46 9.35 -3.17
N LYS A 181 -22.96 10.54 -2.83
CA LYS A 181 -22.48 10.88 -1.50
C LYS A 181 -23.52 10.56 -0.43
N ASP A 182 -23.02 10.10 0.72
CA ASP A 182 -23.73 9.70 1.94
C ASP A 182 -24.65 8.48 1.82
N GLN A 183 -24.76 7.87 0.64
CA GLN A 183 -25.41 6.57 0.46
C GLN A 183 -24.60 5.45 1.12
N LYS A 184 -25.33 4.49 1.69
CA LYS A 184 -24.78 3.37 2.47
C LYS A 184 -25.40 2.05 2.05
N VAL A 185 -24.63 0.99 2.14
CA VAL A 185 -25.09 -0.39 1.93
C VAL A 185 -24.36 -1.34 2.88
N LEU A 186 -25.01 -2.45 3.23
CA LEU A 186 -24.43 -3.49 4.07
C LEU A 186 -23.75 -4.53 3.18
N VAL A 187 -22.50 -4.87 3.52
CA VAL A 187 -21.70 -5.89 2.83
C VAL A 187 -21.53 -7.06 3.79
N PRO A 188 -21.91 -8.30 3.41
CA PRO A 188 -21.69 -9.47 4.25
C PRO A 188 -20.21 -9.65 4.60
N GLY A 189 -19.93 -10.12 5.82
CA GLY A 189 -18.58 -10.39 6.27
C GLY A 189 -17.82 -11.34 5.35
N PHE A 190 -16.53 -11.09 5.20
CA PHE A 190 -15.61 -11.94 4.45
C PHE A 190 -14.20 -11.78 4.97
N ASN A 191 -13.28 -12.61 4.49
CA ASN A 191 -11.87 -12.50 4.85
C ASN A 191 -11.19 -11.30 4.17
N ILE A 192 -10.94 -10.25 4.95
CA ILE A 192 -10.26 -9.03 4.50
C ILE A 192 -8.82 -9.31 4.09
N GLN A 193 -8.19 -10.35 4.63
CA GLN A 193 -6.81 -10.71 4.27
C GLN A 193 -6.69 -11.12 2.80
N GLU A 194 -7.78 -11.57 2.17
CA GLU A 194 -7.81 -11.87 0.72
C GLU A 194 -7.70 -10.62 -0.17
N LEU A 195 -7.79 -9.41 0.41
CA LEU A 195 -7.54 -8.16 -0.32
C LEU A 195 -6.05 -7.81 -0.38
N LEU A 196 -5.22 -8.49 0.43
CA LEU A 196 -3.78 -8.28 0.50
C LEU A 196 -3.04 -9.15 -0.55
N PRO A 197 -1.80 -8.81 -0.92
CA PRO A 197 -1.02 -9.62 -1.87
C PRO A 197 -0.49 -10.91 -1.26
N ASP A 198 -0.04 -11.84 -2.11
CA ASP A 198 0.42 -13.16 -1.68
C ASP A 198 1.65 -13.12 -0.76
N ARG A 199 2.57 -12.18 -0.98
CA ARG A 199 3.81 -12.01 -0.19
C ARG A 199 3.67 -10.83 0.76
N LEU A 200 3.22 -11.14 1.97
CA LEU A 200 3.00 -10.18 3.06
C LEU A 200 4.28 -9.83 3.82
N ASP A 201 5.35 -10.60 3.64
CA ASP A 201 6.67 -10.41 4.24
C ASP A 201 7.54 -9.39 3.49
N GLU A 202 7.11 -8.92 2.30
CA GLU A 202 7.81 -7.93 1.49
C GLU A 202 7.05 -6.60 1.44
N TYR A 203 7.53 -5.59 2.18
CA TYR A 203 6.89 -4.28 2.27
C TYR A 203 7.89 -3.14 2.52
N TYR A 204 7.44 -1.93 2.19
CA TYR A 204 8.06 -0.65 2.52
C TYR A 204 7.47 -0.12 3.84
N ARG A 205 8.31 0.50 4.67
CA ARG A 205 7.95 1.06 5.98
C ARG A 205 8.49 2.48 6.13
N TYR A 206 7.63 3.44 6.45
CA TYR A 206 8.03 4.82 6.75
C TYR A 206 6.99 5.55 7.62
N GLU A 207 7.41 6.60 8.33
CA GLU A 207 6.51 7.50 9.07
C GLU A 207 6.01 8.62 8.16
N GLY A 208 4.71 8.78 8.00
CA GLY A 208 4.13 9.74 7.07
C GLY A 208 2.87 10.40 7.62
N SER A 209 2.02 10.86 6.72
CA SER A 209 0.79 11.56 7.06
C SER A 209 -0.44 10.86 6.51
N LEU A 210 -1.61 11.35 6.93
CA LEU A 210 -2.82 11.20 6.13
C LEU A 210 -2.58 11.83 4.75
N THR A 211 -3.03 11.15 3.69
CA THR A 211 -3.01 11.65 2.30
C THR A 211 -4.21 12.54 1.98
N THR A 212 -5.11 12.70 2.95
CA THR A 212 -6.24 13.62 2.90
C THR A 212 -6.17 14.59 4.08
N PRO A 213 -6.75 15.80 3.95
CA PRO A 213 -6.89 16.73 5.05
C PRO A 213 -7.56 16.10 6.28
N PRO A 214 -7.08 16.41 7.50
CA PRO A 214 -6.12 17.48 7.81
C PRO A 214 -4.63 17.19 7.56
N CYS A 215 -4.24 16.07 6.94
CA CYS A 215 -2.86 15.73 6.62
C CYS A 215 -1.93 15.60 7.85
N TYR A 216 -2.47 15.15 8.99
CA TYR A 216 -1.67 14.95 10.21
C TYR A 216 -0.52 13.97 9.96
N PRO A 217 0.71 14.29 10.41
CA PRO A 217 1.89 13.40 10.32
C PRO A 217 1.84 12.34 11.44
N SER A 218 0.85 11.45 11.37
CA SER A 218 0.47 10.51 12.43
C SER A 218 0.43 9.05 11.98
N VAL A 219 0.92 8.76 10.77
CA VAL A 219 0.73 7.47 10.11
C VAL A 219 2.03 6.68 10.01
N LEU A 220 2.06 5.48 10.58
CA LEU A 220 3.05 4.46 10.26
C LEU A 220 2.59 3.70 9.01
N TRP A 221 3.23 3.97 7.87
CA TRP A 221 2.88 3.35 6.60
C TRP A 221 3.53 1.98 6.45
N THR A 222 2.74 1.01 6.00
CA THR A 222 3.22 -0.25 5.42
C THR A 222 2.66 -0.39 4.02
N VAL A 223 3.50 -0.23 3.00
CA VAL A 223 3.08 -0.42 1.60
C VAL A 223 3.63 -1.76 1.11
N PHE A 224 2.75 -2.68 0.72
CA PHE A 224 3.22 -3.98 0.24
C PHE A 224 3.94 -3.86 -1.10
N ARG A 225 5.03 -4.61 -1.26
CA ARG A 225 5.84 -4.60 -2.48
C ARG A 225 5.07 -5.12 -3.69
N HIS A 226 4.25 -6.15 -3.46
CA HIS A 226 3.54 -6.84 -4.52
C HIS A 226 2.16 -6.23 -4.74
N PRO A 227 1.82 -5.88 -5.99
CA PRO A 227 0.48 -5.42 -6.29
C PRO A 227 -0.52 -6.58 -6.27
N VAL A 228 -1.80 -6.25 -6.06
CA VAL A 228 -2.91 -7.16 -6.30
C VAL A 228 -3.52 -6.85 -7.65
N LYS A 229 -3.89 -7.91 -8.38
CA LYS A 229 -4.52 -7.79 -9.70
C LYS A 229 -6.03 -7.69 -9.57
N ILE A 230 -6.64 -6.81 -10.37
CA ILE A 230 -8.09 -6.71 -10.61
C ILE A 230 -8.35 -6.67 -12.11
N SER A 231 -9.52 -7.10 -12.59
CA SER A 231 -9.80 -7.02 -14.03
C SER A 231 -10.01 -5.59 -14.52
N GLN A 232 -9.90 -5.40 -15.83
CA GLN A 232 -10.20 -4.12 -16.46
C GLN A 232 -11.64 -3.65 -16.16
N GLU A 233 -12.60 -4.58 -16.13
CA GLU A 233 -14.01 -4.29 -15.82
C GLU A 233 -14.17 -3.87 -14.35
N GLN A 234 -13.43 -4.50 -13.44
CA GLN A 234 -13.42 -4.13 -12.03
C GLN A 234 -12.84 -2.74 -11.80
N LEU A 235 -11.74 -2.40 -12.48
CA LEU A 235 -11.17 -1.05 -12.46
C LEU A 235 -12.15 -0.04 -13.05
N LEU A 236 -12.75 -0.34 -14.20
CA LEU A 236 -13.72 0.57 -14.84
C LEU A 236 -14.94 0.83 -13.95
N ALA A 237 -15.41 -0.18 -13.21
CA ALA A 237 -16.48 0.01 -12.23
C ALA A 237 -16.07 1.00 -11.12
N LEU A 238 -14.83 0.92 -10.63
CA LEU A 238 -14.29 1.87 -9.66
C LEU A 238 -14.23 3.30 -10.24
N GLU A 239 -13.77 3.45 -11.47
CA GLU A 239 -13.58 4.73 -12.17
C GLU A 239 -14.87 5.41 -12.66
N THR A 240 -16.03 4.72 -12.64
CA THR A 240 -17.26 5.23 -13.28
C THR A 240 -18.55 5.07 -12.45
N ALA A 241 -18.53 4.31 -11.35
CA ALA A 241 -19.77 3.99 -10.64
C ALA A 241 -20.25 5.07 -9.68
N MET A 242 -19.39 6.00 -9.26
CA MET A 242 -19.62 6.86 -8.09
C MET A 242 -19.45 8.35 -8.38
N TYR A 243 -20.12 9.16 -7.57
CA TYR A 243 -20.15 10.61 -7.64
C TYR A 243 -19.79 11.21 -6.27
N CYS A 244 -19.10 12.34 -6.28
CA CYS A 244 -18.74 13.10 -5.09
C CYS A 244 -19.92 13.88 -4.50
N THR A 245 -20.96 14.10 -5.29
CA THR A 245 -22.15 14.89 -4.95
C THR A 245 -23.31 14.04 -4.46
N GLU A 246 -24.30 14.68 -3.84
CA GLU A 246 -25.57 14.07 -3.47
C GLU A 246 -26.43 13.79 -4.72
N SER A 247 -27.46 12.96 -4.58
CA SER A 247 -28.23 12.45 -5.74
C SER A 247 -29.13 13.49 -6.42
N ASP A 248 -29.46 14.56 -5.72
CA ASP A 248 -30.28 15.69 -6.17
C ASP A 248 -29.45 16.92 -6.56
N ASP A 249 -28.11 16.80 -6.55
CA ASP A 249 -27.22 17.86 -7.00
C ASP A 249 -27.42 18.13 -8.50
N PRO A 250 -27.72 19.37 -8.91
CA PRO A 250 -27.94 19.71 -10.32
C PRO A 250 -26.68 19.56 -11.19
N GLU A 251 -25.49 19.57 -10.59
CA GLU A 251 -24.20 19.46 -11.28
C GLU A 251 -23.41 18.26 -10.73
N PRO A 252 -23.81 17.01 -11.07
CA PRO A 252 -23.20 15.83 -10.50
C PRO A 252 -21.72 15.70 -10.88
N LEU A 253 -20.86 15.54 -9.87
CA LEU A 253 -19.41 15.40 -10.07
C LEU A 253 -19.00 13.93 -9.95
N GLU A 254 -18.47 13.36 -11.04
CA GLU A 254 -17.90 11.99 -11.01
C GLU A 254 -16.77 11.90 -9.99
N MET A 255 -16.71 10.79 -9.23
CA MET A 255 -15.64 10.53 -8.27
C MET A 255 -14.47 9.87 -9.00
N VAL A 256 -13.55 10.70 -9.48
CA VAL A 256 -12.35 10.31 -10.22
C VAL A 256 -11.15 11.13 -9.76
N ASP A 257 -9.95 10.63 -10.05
CA ASP A 257 -8.67 11.26 -9.67
C ASP A 257 -8.63 11.62 -8.18
N ASN A 258 -9.14 10.71 -7.34
CA ASN A 258 -9.27 10.92 -5.90
C ASN A 258 -7.99 10.53 -5.12
N PHE A 259 -6.83 10.69 -5.75
CA PHE A 259 -5.52 10.46 -5.15
C PHE A 259 -4.78 11.80 -4.97
N ARG A 260 -3.84 11.84 -4.04
CA ARG A 260 -2.93 12.96 -3.82
C ARG A 260 -1.67 12.81 -4.66
N ASN A 261 -1.07 13.92 -5.11
CA ASN A 261 0.24 13.87 -5.75
C ASN A 261 1.33 13.41 -4.77
N VAL A 262 2.41 12.82 -5.29
CA VAL A 262 3.58 12.47 -4.48
C VAL A 262 4.20 13.72 -3.84
N GLN A 263 4.59 13.59 -2.58
CA GLN A 263 5.14 14.65 -1.76
C GLN A 263 6.66 14.55 -1.73
N GLU A 264 7.33 15.68 -1.49
CA GLU A 264 8.79 15.68 -1.38
C GLU A 264 9.26 14.87 -0.15
N PHE A 265 10.22 13.98 -0.37
CA PHE A 265 10.78 13.11 0.65
C PHE A 265 12.29 13.39 0.80
N ARG A 266 12.63 14.48 1.49
CA ARG A 266 14.03 14.88 1.68
C ARG A 266 14.59 14.33 3.00
N GLU A 267 15.85 13.89 2.96
CA GLU A 267 16.68 13.53 4.13
C GLU A 267 16.10 12.43 5.04
N ARG A 268 15.29 11.55 4.47
CA ARG A 268 14.69 10.42 5.16
C ARG A 268 14.89 9.15 4.36
N LEU A 269 14.76 8.01 5.03
CA LEU A 269 14.84 6.70 4.43
C LEU A 269 13.49 5.99 4.52
N VAL A 270 13.26 5.10 3.58
CA VAL A 270 12.18 4.12 3.61
C VAL A 270 12.82 2.79 3.92
N PHE A 271 12.35 2.14 4.98
CA PHE A 271 12.85 0.83 5.34
C PHE A 271 12.15 -0.26 4.52
N ILE A 272 12.89 -1.25 4.05
CA ILE A 272 12.34 -2.40 3.32
C ILE A 272 12.60 -3.69 4.09
N SER A 273 11.58 -4.56 4.16
CA SER A 273 11.68 -5.87 4.81
C SER A 273 12.32 -6.94 3.91
N PHE A 274 12.59 -6.60 2.65
CA PHE A 274 13.12 -7.48 1.63
C PHE A 274 14.47 -6.98 1.13
N HIS A 275 15.30 -7.89 0.62
CA HIS A 275 16.54 -7.49 -0.04
C HIS A 275 16.27 -7.11 -1.50
N GLU A 276 16.75 -5.94 -1.90
CA GLU A 276 17.06 -5.64 -3.30
C GLU A 276 18.56 -5.79 -3.50
N GLY A 277 18.97 -6.77 -4.33
CA GLY A 277 20.38 -6.99 -4.59
C GLY A 277 20.67 -8.06 -5.64
N GLU A 278 21.59 -7.74 -6.56
CA GLU A 278 22.36 -8.71 -7.33
C GLU A 278 23.39 -9.37 -6.41
N LEU A 279 23.43 -10.70 -6.37
CA LEU A 279 24.50 -11.43 -5.70
C LEU A 279 25.74 -11.39 -6.61
N HIS A 280 26.75 -10.60 -6.25
CA HIS A 280 28.07 -10.73 -6.86
C HIS A 280 28.77 -11.98 -6.30
N GLN A 281 28.63 -13.09 -7.02
CA GLN A 281 29.36 -14.32 -6.68
C GLN A 281 30.79 -14.22 -7.21
N CYS A 282 31.75 -13.87 -6.34
CA CYS A 282 33.17 -13.80 -6.69
C CYS A 282 33.80 -15.19 -6.59
N PHE A 283 34.25 -15.74 -7.72
CA PHE A 283 35.06 -16.96 -7.75
C PHE A 283 36.54 -16.61 -7.69
N CYS A 284 37.27 -17.14 -6.70
CA CYS A 284 38.73 -17.03 -6.64
C CYS A 284 39.37 -18.31 -7.16
N GLY A 285 39.98 -18.25 -8.35
CA GLY A 285 40.74 -19.35 -8.94
C GLY A 285 42.12 -19.50 -8.28
N LYS A 286 42.52 -20.74 -7.93
CA LYS A 286 43.75 -21.02 -7.16
C LYS A 286 45.08 -20.69 -7.84
N LYS A 287 45.11 -20.17 -9.07
CA LYS A 287 46.35 -19.72 -9.73
C LYS A 287 46.01 -18.55 -10.67
N GLN A 288 46.45 -17.35 -10.29
CA GLN A 288 46.12 -16.02 -10.84
C GLN A 288 44.71 -15.53 -10.51
N CYS A 289 44.65 -14.43 -9.75
CA CYS A 289 43.43 -13.71 -9.40
C CYS A 289 42.86 -13.02 -10.64
N THR A 290 42.04 -13.74 -11.40
CA THR A 290 41.05 -13.10 -12.26
C THR A 290 39.75 -13.09 -11.48
N VAL A 291 39.32 -11.91 -11.02
CA VAL A 291 37.99 -11.75 -10.43
C VAL A 291 36.98 -11.75 -11.59
N ILE A 292 36.21 -12.81 -11.71
CA ILE A 292 35.05 -12.84 -12.61
C ILE A 292 33.83 -12.50 -11.76
N CYS A 293 33.34 -11.27 -11.89
CA CYS A 293 32.05 -10.87 -11.35
C CYS A 293 30.97 -11.30 -12.36
N VAL A 294 30.08 -12.20 -11.95
CA VAL A 294 28.87 -12.51 -12.70
C VAL A 294 27.71 -11.81 -12.01
N ASN A 295 26.98 -10.96 -12.73
CA ASN A 295 25.75 -10.36 -12.22
C ASN A 295 24.65 -11.41 -12.24
N VAL A 296 24.13 -11.76 -11.06
CA VAL A 296 22.95 -12.63 -10.96
C VAL A 296 21.92 -11.96 -10.07
N LYS A 297 20.81 -11.53 -10.68
CA LYS A 297 19.62 -11.07 -9.95
C LYS A 297 18.96 -12.29 -9.29
N TYR A 298 18.93 -12.32 -7.96
CA TYR A 298 18.17 -13.31 -7.21
C TYR A 298 17.01 -12.64 -6.46
N TRP A 299 15.92 -13.39 -6.33
CA TRP A 299 14.75 -13.03 -5.55
C TRP A 299 14.64 -14.05 -4.42
N SER A 300 14.96 -13.68 -3.18
CA SER A 300 14.77 -14.57 -2.03
C SER A 300 13.88 -13.90 -0.99
N GLY A 301 12.62 -14.33 -0.94
CA GLY A 301 11.73 -14.14 0.21
C GLY A 301 11.88 -15.33 1.16
N SER A 302 12.07 -15.04 2.44
CA SER A 302 12.21 -15.95 3.59
C SER A 302 13.53 -16.77 3.78
N PRO A 303 13.98 -17.00 5.03
CA PRO A 303 15.27 -17.62 5.35
C PRO A 303 15.35 -19.15 5.16
N ALA A 304 14.34 -19.80 4.57
CA ALA A 304 14.21 -21.26 4.60
C ALA A 304 14.39 -21.97 3.24
N ALA A 305 14.62 -21.26 2.14
CA ALA A 305 14.68 -21.87 0.81
C ALA A 305 16.11 -21.95 0.23
N LEU A 306 17.03 -22.60 0.95
CA LEU A 306 18.23 -23.16 0.35
C LEU A 306 17.97 -24.65 0.08
N TYR A 307 17.27 -25.01 -0.99
CA TYR A 307 17.50 -26.28 -1.71
C TYR A 307 16.82 -26.31 -3.09
N HIS A 308 17.66 -26.62 -4.08
CA HIS A 308 17.35 -27.17 -5.41
C HIS A 308 16.37 -26.41 -6.33
N SER A 309 16.94 -25.61 -7.23
CA SER A 309 16.37 -25.45 -8.58
C SER A 309 17.42 -25.83 -9.63
N LYS A 310 17.09 -26.84 -10.44
CA LYS A 310 17.76 -27.13 -11.71
C LYS A 310 17.12 -26.21 -12.74
N THR A 311 17.84 -25.20 -13.21
CA THR A 311 17.42 -24.39 -14.35
C THR A 311 18.40 -24.60 -15.50
N GLN A 312 17.89 -25.19 -16.59
CA GLN A 312 18.59 -25.34 -17.86
C GLN A 312 18.84 -23.96 -18.47
N LEU A 313 20.10 -23.66 -18.81
CA LEU A 313 20.48 -22.49 -19.61
C LEU A 313 20.42 -22.83 -21.11
N PRO A 314 20.08 -21.88 -22.00
CA PRO A 314 20.08 -22.10 -23.44
C PRO A 314 21.52 -22.20 -23.98
N LEU A 315 21.67 -23.07 -24.98
CA LEU A 315 22.92 -23.40 -25.68
C LEU A 315 23.50 -22.17 -26.40
N PHE A 316 24.75 -21.81 -26.08
CA PHE A 316 25.65 -21.06 -26.95
C PHE A 316 26.84 -21.95 -27.37
N PRO A 317 27.39 -21.76 -28.59
CA PRO A 317 28.28 -22.75 -29.18
C PRO A 317 29.69 -22.72 -28.59
N ALA A 318 30.10 -23.92 -28.19
CA ALA A 318 31.42 -24.46 -27.88
C ALA A 318 32.66 -23.57 -28.08
N ALA A 319 33.35 -23.29 -26.98
CA ALA A 319 34.82 -23.35 -26.93
C ALA A 319 35.26 -23.80 -25.52
N HIS A 320 35.73 -25.05 -25.46
CA HIS A 320 36.57 -25.66 -24.42
C HIS A 320 36.37 -25.24 -22.96
N PHE A 321 35.63 -26.03 -22.17
CA PHE A 321 36.05 -26.34 -20.80
C PHE A 321 35.56 -27.73 -20.35
N VAL A 322 36.50 -28.45 -19.75
CA VAL A 322 36.41 -29.84 -19.28
C VAL A 322 35.42 -29.94 -18.12
N ALA A 323 34.52 -30.92 -18.20
CA ALA A 323 33.62 -31.31 -17.13
C ALA A 323 34.40 -31.80 -15.90
N LEU A 324 34.09 -31.27 -14.72
CA LEU A 324 34.47 -31.89 -13.45
C LEU A 324 33.26 -31.92 -12.52
N PHE A 325 32.80 -33.15 -12.31
CA PHE A 325 31.76 -33.57 -11.39
C PHE A 325 32.16 -33.35 -9.92
N PHE A 326 31.12 -33.21 -9.09
CA PHE A 326 31.05 -33.29 -7.63
C PHE A 326 32.29 -33.83 -6.90
N SER A 327 32.79 -33.04 -5.95
CA SER A 327 33.42 -33.56 -4.74
C SER A 327 32.86 -32.79 -3.54
N TYR A 328 32.07 -33.50 -2.73
CA TYR A 328 31.79 -33.10 -1.35
C TYR A 328 33.09 -33.24 -0.56
N CYS A 329 33.63 -32.11 -0.09
CA CYS A 329 34.58 -32.11 1.01
C CYS A 329 33.90 -31.47 2.23
N THR A 330 33.65 -32.33 3.20
CA THR A 330 33.48 -32.02 4.62
C THR A 330 34.60 -31.10 5.12
N GLY A 331 34.24 -30.04 5.86
CA GLY A 331 35.11 -29.50 6.90
C GLY A 331 35.47 -28.02 6.84
N ALA A 332 35.33 -27.40 8.02
CA ALA A 332 35.97 -26.19 8.54
C ALA A 332 35.37 -24.81 8.19
N TRP A 333 34.95 -24.16 9.27
CA TRP A 333 34.66 -22.73 9.40
C TRP A 333 35.90 -21.88 9.10
N ALA A 334 35.69 -20.71 8.49
CA ALA A 334 36.57 -19.56 8.65
C ALA A 334 35.76 -18.26 8.52
N THR A 335 35.50 -17.64 9.67
CA THR A 335 35.17 -16.22 9.79
C THR A 335 36.32 -15.40 9.21
N VAL A 336 36.03 -14.44 8.35
CA VAL A 336 36.96 -13.35 8.03
C VAL A 336 36.19 -12.05 8.09
N GLN A 337 36.46 -11.28 9.15
CA GLN A 337 36.20 -9.85 9.23
C GLN A 337 37.18 -9.11 8.32
N ALA A 338 36.67 -8.10 7.62
CA ALA A 338 37.35 -6.82 7.40
C ALA A 338 36.26 -5.78 7.13
#